data_AF-A0A7J4FA32-F1
#
_entry.id   AF-A0A7J4FA32-F1
#
_cell.length_a   1.000
_cell.length_b   1.000
_cell.length_c   1.000
_cell.angle_alpha   90.00
_cell.angle_beta   90.00
_cell.angle_gamma   90.00
#
_symmetry.space_group_name_H-M   'P 1'
#
loop_
_entity.id
_entity.type
_entity.pdbx_description
1 polymer ?
#
loop_
_entity_poly.entity_id
_entity_poly.type
_entity_poly.pdbx_seq_one_letter_code
_entity_poly.pdbx_strand_id
1 'polypeptide(L)'
;MVETLMTALRERLEGGVESRPARWRNEEMEIDVLWREIAGLGGEKSTFREMVRSLAEERSYPSKGFVIYGPGGCGKTMLVRAVRTEARKSGVAFHRIGCAALYMDSHPKLRLDFIFQRAIVPSIIFMDKIETLAYGDAAGAEEARTSENPVFTYMAEKIDMLPKGVVVIVETNSPNLLPEFLLRSGRLENQVYIEPPDESMRRWMLSRLLGDDDLANELAPLTKGYTGADIVRISEEIASGRLKPSKVL
;
A
#
# COMPACT_ATOMS: atom_id res chain seq x y z
N MET A 1 16.47 35.21 -4.05
CA MET A 1 16.78 33.76 -4.01
C MET A 1 15.52 32.91 -4.22
N VAL A 2 14.41 33.18 -3.52
CA VAL A 2 13.11 32.50 -3.74
C VAL A 2 12.47 32.88 -5.08
N GLU A 3 12.53 34.15 -5.48
CA GLU A 3 11.99 34.60 -6.78
C GLU A 3 12.72 33.98 -7.98
N THR A 4 14.04 33.84 -7.90
CA THR A 4 14.86 33.21 -8.96
C THR A 4 14.50 31.73 -9.16
N LEU A 5 14.17 31.02 -8.07
CA LEU A 5 13.73 29.62 -8.11
C LEU A 5 12.31 29.50 -8.70
N MET A 6 11.42 30.43 -8.38
CA MET A 6 10.04 30.45 -8.88
C MET A 6 9.95 30.85 -10.35
N THR A 7 10.83 31.74 -10.83
CA THR A 7 10.93 32.11 -12.25
C THR A 7 11.47 30.95 -13.09
N ALA A 8 12.52 30.26 -12.61
CA ALA A 8 13.04 29.07 -13.29
C ALA A 8 12.04 27.90 -13.33
N LEU A 9 11.15 27.80 -12.34
CA LEU A 9 10.05 26.82 -12.31
C LEU A 9 8.91 27.18 -13.28
N ARG A 10 8.60 28.47 -13.45
CA ARG A 10 7.58 28.93 -14.40
C ARG A 10 8.02 28.82 -15.86
N GLU A 11 9.27 29.18 -16.17
CA GLU A 11 9.83 29.02 -17.52
C GLU A 11 9.88 27.53 -17.95
N ARG A 12 10.08 26.61 -16.99
CA ARG A 12 10.00 25.16 -17.21
C ARG A 12 8.59 24.60 -17.39
N LEU A 13 7.57 25.33 -16.96
CA LEU A 13 6.15 24.93 -17.06
C LEU A 13 5.46 25.52 -18.29
N GLU A 14 5.91 26.68 -18.77
CA GLU A 14 5.37 27.36 -19.96
C GLU A 14 6.02 26.87 -21.27
N GLY A 15 7.25 26.33 -21.20
CA GLY A 15 7.94 25.70 -22.32
C GLY A 15 7.61 24.23 -22.49
N GLY A 16 6.51 23.92 -23.19
CA GLY A 16 6.34 22.63 -23.86
C GLY A 16 5.32 21.69 -23.22
N VAL A 17 4.10 21.74 -23.75
CA VAL A 17 3.18 20.59 -23.80
C VAL A 17 3.79 19.58 -24.79
N GLU A 18 4.84 18.87 -24.40
CA GLU A 18 5.37 17.76 -25.21
C GLU A 18 6.04 16.66 -24.38
N SER A 19 5.38 15.50 -24.39
CA SER A 19 5.86 14.17 -24.00
C SER A 19 6.39 14.00 -22.57
N ARG A 20 5.53 13.43 -21.72
CA ARG A 20 5.94 12.72 -20.49
C ARG A 20 7.09 11.76 -20.84
N PRO A 21 8.19 11.67 -20.08
CA PRO A 21 9.12 10.57 -20.27
C PRO A 21 8.38 9.25 -19.99
N ALA A 22 8.53 8.26 -20.87
CA ALA A 22 7.82 6.98 -20.79
C ALA A 22 8.04 6.21 -19.46
N ARG A 23 9.04 6.60 -18.67
CA ARG A 23 9.41 6.02 -17.36
C ARG A 23 8.43 6.34 -16.21
N TRP A 24 7.46 7.22 -16.43
CA TRP A 24 6.58 7.75 -15.37
C TRP A 24 5.12 7.29 -15.47
N ARG A 25 4.85 6.15 -16.11
CA ARG A 25 3.53 5.51 -16.01
C ARG A 25 3.39 4.82 -14.65
N ASN A 26 2.37 5.25 -13.90
CA ASN A 26 1.89 4.60 -12.68
C ASN A 26 1.25 3.24 -13.03
N GLU A 27 2.02 2.24 -13.46
CA GLU A 27 1.48 1.07 -14.17
C GLU A 27 1.14 -0.17 -13.29
N GLU A 28 1.30 -0.15 -11.97
CA GLU A 28 1.12 -1.38 -11.17
C GLU A 28 -0.18 -1.51 -10.35
N MET A 29 -1.20 -0.69 -10.61
CA MET A 29 -2.52 -0.92 -10.01
C MET A 29 -3.69 -0.79 -11.00
N GLU A 30 -3.53 -1.02 -12.30
CA GLU A 30 -4.68 -0.79 -13.22
C GLU A 30 -5.90 -1.69 -12.94
N ILE A 31 -5.70 -2.86 -12.33
CA ILE A 31 -6.78 -3.80 -12.04
C ILE A 31 -7.51 -3.38 -10.77
N ASP A 32 -8.79 -3.05 -10.93
CA ASP A 32 -9.71 -2.84 -9.81
C ASP A 32 -9.91 -4.14 -9.03
N VAL A 33 -9.90 -4.04 -7.69
CA VAL A 33 -10.16 -5.16 -6.79
C VAL A 33 -11.39 -4.83 -5.97
N LEU A 34 -12.31 -5.79 -5.85
CA LEU A 34 -13.52 -5.67 -5.05
C LEU A 34 -13.32 -6.33 -3.69
N TRP A 35 -14.01 -5.83 -2.68
CA TRP A 35 -13.93 -6.39 -1.33
C TRP A 35 -14.26 -7.88 -1.22
N ARG A 36 -15.10 -8.38 -2.13
CA ARG A 36 -15.50 -9.80 -2.23
C ARG A 36 -14.45 -10.70 -2.87
N GLU A 37 -13.36 -10.13 -3.38
CA GLU A 37 -12.24 -10.85 -3.99
C GLU A 37 -11.10 -11.08 -3.00
N ILE A 38 -11.18 -10.46 -1.83
CA ILE A 38 -10.22 -10.63 -0.75
C ILE A 38 -10.81 -11.65 0.24
N ALA A 39 -10.07 -12.68 0.61
CA ALA A 39 -10.49 -13.63 1.64
C ALA A 39 -10.50 -12.94 3.03
N GLY A 40 -11.48 -13.27 3.88
CA GLY A 40 -11.48 -12.83 5.28
C GLY A 40 -11.43 -11.31 5.51
N LEU A 41 -10.64 -10.90 6.52
CA LEU A 41 -10.36 -9.52 6.90
C LEU A 41 -11.61 -8.69 7.24
N GLY A 42 -12.54 -9.27 7.99
CA GLY A 42 -13.85 -8.65 8.24
C GLY A 42 -13.75 -7.30 8.95
N GLY A 43 -12.96 -7.23 10.03
CA GLY A 43 -12.76 -6.00 10.80
C GLY A 43 -12.00 -4.96 9.99
N GLU A 44 -10.88 -5.35 9.39
CA GLU A 44 -9.97 -4.48 8.64
C GLU A 44 -10.68 -3.87 7.42
N LYS A 45 -11.44 -4.69 6.67
CA LYS A 45 -12.25 -4.18 5.55
C LYS A 45 -13.32 -3.19 6.02
N SER A 46 -13.92 -3.43 7.19
CA SER A 46 -14.96 -2.54 7.72
C SER A 46 -14.37 -1.18 8.08
N THR A 47 -13.21 -1.17 8.73
CA THR A 47 -12.45 0.06 9.03
C THR A 47 -12.15 0.87 7.77
N PHE A 48 -11.64 0.24 6.72
CA PHE A 48 -11.31 0.97 5.49
C PHE A 48 -12.54 1.43 4.70
N ARG A 49 -13.63 0.64 4.70
CA ARG A 49 -14.90 1.08 4.10
C ARG A 49 -15.49 2.28 4.82
N GLU A 50 -15.45 2.27 6.14
CA GLU A 50 -15.88 3.41 6.95
C GLU A 50 -15.02 4.64 6.65
N MET A 51 -13.70 4.49 6.62
CA MET A 51 -12.79 5.57 6.24
C MET A 51 -13.12 6.15 4.86
N VAL A 52 -13.30 5.32 3.83
CA VAL A 52 -13.66 5.80 2.49
C VAL A 52 -15.03 6.47 2.49
N ARG A 53 -16.01 5.93 3.22
CA ARG A 53 -17.35 6.52 3.35
C ARG A 53 -17.31 7.89 4.01
N SER A 54 -16.66 8.03 5.16
CA SER A 54 -16.54 9.31 5.87
C SER A 54 -15.81 10.35 5.02
N LEU A 55 -14.78 9.96 4.28
CA LEU A 55 -14.10 10.85 3.32
C LEU A 55 -15.02 11.28 2.17
N ALA A 56 -15.89 10.40 1.68
CA ALA A 56 -16.81 10.73 0.60
C ALA A 56 -17.97 11.64 1.06
N GLU A 57 -18.56 11.35 2.22
CA GLU A 57 -19.79 11.99 2.72
C GLU A 57 -19.49 13.24 3.56
N GLU A 58 -18.63 13.11 4.57
CA GLU A 58 -18.32 14.17 5.53
C GLU A 58 -17.07 14.95 5.15
N ARG A 59 -16.32 14.47 4.14
CA ARG A 59 -15.02 15.03 3.73
C ARG A 59 -14.01 15.09 4.86
N SER A 60 -14.15 14.21 5.84
CA SER A 60 -13.25 14.12 6.99
C SER A 60 -13.17 12.69 7.51
N TYR A 61 -12.09 12.38 8.21
CA TYR A 61 -11.94 11.15 8.97
C TYR A 61 -11.18 11.49 10.26
N PRO A 62 -11.50 10.89 11.42
CA PRO A 62 -10.90 11.26 12.69
C PRO A 62 -9.38 11.08 12.72
N SER A 63 -8.87 10.07 12.03
CA SER A 63 -7.44 9.80 11.95
C SER A 63 -6.79 10.33 10.69
N LYS A 64 -5.51 10.70 10.79
CA LYS A 64 -4.69 11.09 9.64
C LYS A 64 -3.99 9.93 8.94
N GLY A 65 -3.93 8.74 9.53
CA GLY A 65 -3.20 7.67 8.86
C GLY A 65 -3.25 6.27 9.43
N PHE A 66 -2.83 5.34 8.57
CA PHE A 66 -2.83 3.90 8.77
C PHE A 66 -1.48 3.30 8.38
N VAL A 67 -1.03 2.33 9.17
CA VAL A 67 0.04 1.39 8.82
C VAL A 67 -0.58 0.04 8.57
N ILE A 68 -0.51 -0.45 7.34
CA ILE A 68 -0.85 -1.83 7.00
C ILE A 68 0.44 -2.66 7.04
N TYR A 69 0.48 -3.68 7.88
CA TYR A 69 1.68 -4.49 8.04
C TYR A 69 1.39 -5.97 8.22
N GLY A 70 2.41 -6.80 8.02
CA GLY A 70 2.33 -8.25 8.16
C GLY A 70 3.19 -8.99 7.14
N PRO A 71 3.19 -10.32 7.14
CA PRO A 71 4.08 -11.10 6.28
C PRO A 71 3.84 -10.83 4.78
N GLY A 72 4.89 -10.99 3.97
CA GLY A 72 4.80 -10.93 2.52
C GLY A 72 3.74 -11.92 1.99
N GLY A 73 3.04 -11.56 0.91
CA GLY A 73 2.07 -12.47 0.28
C GLY A 73 0.71 -12.63 0.98
N CYS A 74 0.45 -11.93 2.08
CA CYS A 74 -0.83 -12.02 2.82
C CYS A 74 -1.93 -11.06 2.32
N GLY A 75 -1.76 -10.42 1.16
CA GLY A 75 -2.82 -9.61 0.54
C GLY A 75 -2.92 -8.14 0.99
N LYS A 76 -1.91 -7.60 1.68
CA LYS A 76 -1.81 -6.16 2.03
C LYS A 76 -2.03 -5.24 0.82
N THR A 77 -1.28 -5.44 -0.27
CA THR A 77 -1.47 -4.68 -1.51
C THR A 77 -2.85 -4.91 -2.15
N MET A 78 -3.44 -6.11 -2.03
CA MET A 78 -4.81 -6.34 -2.52
C MET A 78 -5.84 -5.55 -1.72
N LEU A 79 -5.68 -5.46 -0.40
CA LEU A 79 -6.52 -4.64 0.47
C LEU A 79 -6.49 -3.18 0.03
N VAL A 80 -5.29 -2.63 -0.21
CA VAL A 80 -5.14 -1.26 -0.69
C VAL A 80 -5.74 -1.05 -2.08
N ARG A 81 -5.63 -2.04 -2.98
CA ARG A 81 -6.30 -1.97 -4.29
C ARG A 81 -7.82 -1.87 -4.13
N ALA A 82 -8.42 -2.61 -3.21
CA ALA A 82 -9.84 -2.49 -2.92
C ALA A 82 -10.22 -1.12 -2.32
N VAL A 83 -9.40 -0.59 -1.41
CA VAL A 83 -9.54 0.81 -0.91
C VAL A 83 -9.53 1.78 -2.08
N ARG A 84 -8.57 1.67 -3.01
CA ARG A 84 -8.49 2.55 -4.18
C ARG A 84 -9.71 2.43 -5.07
N THR A 85 -10.17 1.22 -5.36
CA THR A 85 -11.34 0.98 -6.20
C THR A 85 -12.58 1.60 -5.57
N GLU A 86 -12.79 1.46 -4.26
CA GLU A 86 -13.90 2.11 -3.57
C GLU A 86 -13.74 3.64 -3.53
N ALA A 87 -12.57 4.15 -3.17
CA ALA A 87 -12.28 5.58 -3.13
C ALA A 87 -12.60 6.27 -4.47
N ARG A 88 -12.14 5.68 -5.59
CA ARG A 88 -12.45 6.18 -6.94
C ARG A 88 -13.95 6.20 -7.23
N LYS A 89 -14.68 5.13 -6.85
CA LYS A 89 -16.14 5.05 -7.06
C LYS A 89 -16.89 6.07 -6.21
N SER A 90 -16.37 6.42 -5.05
CA SER A 90 -16.96 7.39 -4.11
C SER A 90 -16.45 8.82 -4.32
N GLY A 91 -15.67 9.10 -5.36
CA GLY A 91 -15.16 10.44 -5.66
C GLY A 91 -14.04 10.94 -4.74
N VAL A 92 -13.40 10.04 -3.97
CA VAL A 92 -12.24 10.34 -3.14
C VAL A 92 -10.97 10.18 -3.97
N ALA A 93 -10.13 11.23 -4.02
CA ALA A 93 -8.90 11.18 -4.79
C ALA A 93 -7.89 10.19 -4.16
N PHE A 94 -7.13 9.48 -5.00
CA PHE A 94 -6.16 8.48 -4.54
C PHE A 94 -4.80 8.72 -5.18
N HIS A 95 -3.79 8.99 -4.37
CA HIS A 95 -2.42 9.29 -4.78
C HIS A 95 -1.49 8.16 -4.33
N ARG A 96 -0.82 7.48 -5.25
CA ARG A 96 0.19 6.45 -4.92
C ARG A 96 1.59 7.07 -4.95
N ILE A 97 2.40 6.73 -3.97
CA ILE A 97 3.83 7.00 -3.89
C ILE A 97 4.55 5.66 -3.82
N GLY A 98 5.36 5.35 -4.83
CA GLY A 98 6.22 4.18 -4.80
C GLY A 98 7.46 4.46 -3.95
N CYS A 99 7.63 3.86 -2.77
CA CYS A 99 8.75 4.24 -1.90
C CYS A 99 10.12 3.87 -2.48
N ALA A 100 10.20 2.79 -3.26
CA ALA A 100 11.42 2.45 -3.99
C ALA A 100 11.79 3.52 -5.03
N ALA A 101 10.81 3.99 -5.80
CA ALA A 101 11.02 5.06 -6.77
C ALA A 101 11.35 6.40 -6.07
N LEU A 102 10.73 6.67 -4.92
CA LEU A 102 11.01 7.84 -4.11
C LEU A 102 12.44 7.81 -3.57
N TYR A 103 12.90 6.66 -3.08
CA TYR A 103 14.27 6.48 -2.61
C TYR A 103 15.31 6.74 -3.71
N MET A 104 15.04 6.30 -4.94
CA MET A 104 15.90 6.50 -6.11
C MET A 104 15.83 7.92 -6.71
N ASP A 105 14.91 8.77 -6.23
CA ASP A 105 14.76 10.14 -6.72
C ASP A 105 15.92 11.01 -6.21
N SER A 106 16.44 11.92 -7.04
CA SER A 106 17.49 12.85 -6.63
C SER A 106 17.00 13.88 -5.60
N HIS A 107 15.68 14.13 -5.54
CA HIS A 107 15.05 15.09 -4.63
C HIS A 107 13.77 14.50 -4.01
N PRO A 108 13.87 13.49 -3.13
CA PRO A 108 12.71 12.79 -2.57
C PRO A 108 11.77 13.72 -1.80
N LYS A 109 12.30 14.71 -1.09
CA LYS A 109 11.49 15.70 -0.36
C LYS A 109 10.63 16.55 -1.31
N LEU A 110 11.20 16.99 -2.43
CA LEU A 110 10.47 17.77 -3.44
C LEU A 110 9.36 16.93 -4.09
N ARG A 111 9.65 15.64 -4.34
CA ARG A 111 8.67 14.68 -4.86
C ARG A 111 7.50 14.49 -3.88
N LEU A 112 7.79 14.34 -2.58
CA LEU A 112 6.75 14.30 -1.55
C LEU A 112 5.95 15.59 -1.52
N ASP A 113 6.61 16.75 -1.52
CA ASP A 113 5.96 18.07 -1.55
C ASP A 113 4.92 18.18 -2.65
N PHE A 114 5.29 17.80 -3.87
CA PHE A 114 4.40 17.84 -5.02
C PHE A 114 3.16 16.97 -4.84
N ILE A 115 3.30 15.79 -4.23
CA ILE A 115 2.18 14.88 -4.02
C ILE A 115 1.28 15.38 -2.91
N PHE A 116 1.85 15.82 -1.78
CA PHE A 116 1.10 16.37 -0.65
C PHE A 116 0.34 17.64 -1.03
N GLN A 117 0.93 18.53 -1.84
CA GLN A 117 0.23 19.73 -2.34
C GLN A 117 -0.94 19.42 -3.27
N ARG A 118 -0.93 18.25 -3.93
CA ARG A 118 -2.02 17.81 -4.84
C ARG A 118 -3.11 17.01 -4.12
N ALA A 119 -2.87 16.59 -2.88
CA ALA A 119 -3.81 15.85 -2.07
C ALA A 119 -4.91 16.77 -1.54
N ILE A 120 -5.84 17.12 -2.43
CA ILE A 120 -7.00 17.97 -2.13
C ILE A 120 -8.06 17.14 -1.41
N VAL A 121 -8.74 17.72 -0.43
CA VAL A 121 -9.81 17.04 0.32
C VAL A 121 -11.02 16.75 -0.59
N PRO A 122 -11.59 15.53 -0.55
CA PRO A 122 -11.13 14.34 0.17
C PRO A 122 -10.09 13.54 -0.62
N SER A 123 -9.01 13.10 0.04
CA SER A 123 -8.01 12.25 -0.61
C SER A 123 -7.33 11.24 0.30
N ILE A 124 -6.78 10.21 -0.35
CA ILE A 124 -5.95 9.19 0.26
C ILE A 124 -4.56 9.25 -0.40
N ILE A 125 -3.52 9.34 0.40
CA ILE A 125 -2.13 9.19 -0.03
C ILE A 125 -1.68 7.80 0.40
N PHE A 126 -1.33 6.94 -0.56
CA PHE A 126 -0.83 5.60 -0.31
C PHE A 126 0.67 5.50 -0.60
N MET A 127 1.45 5.01 0.35
CA MET A 127 2.88 4.76 0.22
C MET A 127 3.15 3.25 0.32
N ASP A 128 3.62 2.63 -0.75
CA ASP A 128 3.93 1.20 -0.76
C ASP A 128 5.37 0.93 -0.26
N LYS A 129 5.58 -0.22 0.39
CA LYS A 129 6.90 -0.72 0.82
C LYS A 129 7.75 0.37 1.51
N ILE A 130 7.18 1.03 2.51
CA ILE A 130 7.82 2.17 3.20
C ILE A 130 9.15 1.78 3.87
N GLU A 131 9.36 0.50 4.18
CA GLU A 131 10.65 -0.05 4.61
C GLU A 131 11.78 0.21 3.62
N THR A 132 11.50 0.39 2.32
CA THR A 132 12.54 0.71 1.33
C THR A 132 13.20 2.06 1.61
N LEU A 133 12.51 3.00 2.27
CA LEU A 133 13.13 4.25 2.71
C LEU A 133 14.06 4.03 3.90
N ALA A 134 13.85 2.99 4.70
CA ALA A 134 14.63 2.72 5.90
C ALA A 134 15.97 2.05 5.59
N TYR A 135 16.02 1.16 4.60
CA TYR A 135 17.19 0.31 4.36
C TYR A 135 18.38 1.01 3.70
N GLY A 136 18.15 2.02 2.86
CA GLY A 136 19.19 2.42 1.90
C GLY A 136 19.57 1.24 0.97
N ASP A 137 20.29 1.48 -0.11
CA ASP A 137 20.65 0.41 -1.08
C ASP A 137 21.62 -0.66 -0.51
N ALA A 138 21.96 -0.61 0.78
CA ALA A 138 22.97 -1.48 1.39
C ALA A 138 22.33 -2.75 1.96
N ALA A 139 22.15 -3.75 1.10
CA ALA A 139 22.26 -5.15 1.50
C ALA A 139 23.68 -5.42 2.04
N GLY A 140 23.99 -4.97 3.26
CA GLY A 140 25.31 -5.24 3.88
C GLY A 140 25.80 -4.30 4.98
N ALA A 141 25.05 -3.28 5.43
CA ALA A 141 25.47 -2.47 6.57
C ALA A 141 24.58 -2.75 7.79
N GLU A 142 25.17 -3.34 8.84
CA GLU A 142 24.55 -3.69 10.13
C GLU A 142 23.98 -2.50 10.94
N GLU A 143 24.00 -1.28 10.40
CA GLU A 143 23.39 -0.11 11.04
C GLU A 143 22.29 0.49 10.16
N ALA A 144 21.11 -0.13 10.17
CA ALA A 144 19.89 0.51 9.69
C ALA A 144 19.57 1.71 10.59
N ARG A 145 20.08 2.90 10.24
CA ARG A 145 19.78 4.15 10.93
C ARG A 145 18.41 4.68 10.51
N THR A 146 17.37 3.92 10.80
CA THR A 146 15.98 4.21 10.42
C THR A 146 15.49 5.55 11.00
N SER A 147 16.01 5.96 12.16
CA SER A 147 15.73 7.26 12.80
C SER A 147 16.45 8.45 12.15
N GLU A 148 17.46 8.23 11.31
CA GLU A 148 18.25 9.30 10.68
C GLU A 148 17.84 9.62 9.24
N ASN A 149 16.93 8.85 8.62
CA ASN A 149 16.51 9.18 7.26
C ASN A 149 15.69 10.50 7.28
N PRO A 150 16.20 11.60 6.68
CA PRO A 150 15.54 12.90 6.72
C PRO A 150 14.22 12.94 5.93
N VAL A 151 13.92 11.91 5.13
CA VAL A 151 12.64 11.73 4.44
C VAL A 151 11.54 11.37 5.43
N PHE A 152 11.80 10.57 6.47
CA PHE A 152 10.80 10.23 7.47
C PHE A 152 10.40 11.43 8.34
N THR A 153 11.39 12.21 8.80
CA THR A 153 11.12 13.46 9.55
C THR A 153 10.29 14.42 8.70
N TYR A 154 10.68 14.59 7.44
CA TYR A 154 9.96 15.44 6.52
C TYR A 154 8.53 14.94 6.23
N MET A 155 8.35 13.62 6.05
CA MET A 155 7.02 13.01 5.93
C MET A 155 6.16 13.32 7.16
N ALA A 156 6.73 13.21 8.37
CA ALA A 156 6.04 13.50 9.61
C ALA A 156 5.53 14.95 9.66
N GLU A 157 6.39 15.92 9.34
CA GLU A 157 6.04 17.34 9.24
C GLU A 157 4.89 17.58 8.26
N LYS A 158 4.91 16.89 7.11
CA LYS A 158 3.83 17.01 6.11
C LYS A 158 2.53 16.41 6.58
N ILE A 159 2.54 15.27 7.27
CA ILE A 159 1.33 14.66 7.85
C ILE A 159 0.70 15.59 8.91
N ASP A 160 1.52 16.22 9.74
CA ASP A 160 1.04 17.17 10.75
C ASP A 160 0.28 18.35 10.11
N MET A 161 0.74 18.81 8.94
CA MET A 161 0.14 19.90 8.17
C MET A 161 -1.06 19.48 7.31
N LEU A 162 -1.36 18.19 7.16
CA LEU A 162 -2.47 17.73 6.35
C LEU A 162 -3.81 18.24 6.89
N PRO A 163 -4.72 18.75 6.02
CA PRO A 163 -6.06 19.13 6.43
C PRO A 163 -6.87 17.90 6.82
N LYS A 164 -7.93 18.11 7.61
CA LYS A 164 -8.94 17.08 7.86
C LYS A 164 -9.53 16.64 6.51
N GLY A 165 -9.59 15.33 6.27
CA GLY A 165 -10.05 14.77 5.00
C GLY A 165 -8.94 14.33 4.04
N VAL A 166 -7.67 14.38 4.47
CA VAL A 166 -6.58 13.67 3.81
C VAL A 166 -6.07 12.58 4.74
N VAL A 167 -6.06 11.34 4.26
CA VAL A 167 -5.58 10.17 5.02
C VAL A 167 -4.34 9.58 4.35
N VAL A 168 -3.32 9.27 5.13
CA VAL A 168 -2.11 8.60 4.66
C VAL A 168 -2.16 7.12 5.03
N ILE A 169 -2.03 6.24 4.04
CA ILE A 169 -1.90 4.80 4.23
C ILE A 169 -0.47 4.40 3.85
N VAL A 170 0.22 3.69 4.72
CA VAL A 170 1.53 3.11 4.41
C VAL A 170 1.45 1.58 4.48
N GLU A 171 2.13 0.88 3.58
CA GLU A 171 2.27 -0.57 3.62
C GLU A 171 3.71 -0.96 3.94
N THR A 172 3.91 -1.90 4.88
CA THR A 172 5.24 -2.45 5.22
C THR A 172 5.21 -3.94 5.56
N ASN A 173 6.28 -4.67 5.23
CA ASN A 173 6.51 -6.02 5.77
C ASN A 173 7.31 -6.00 7.08
N SER A 174 7.98 -4.89 7.38
CA SER A 174 8.93 -4.73 8.48
C SER A 174 8.54 -3.50 9.32
N PRO A 175 7.47 -3.60 10.13
CA PRO A 175 6.95 -2.47 10.91
C PRO A 175 7.97 -1.92 11.92
N ASN A 176 8.88 -2.76 12.41
CA ASN A 176 9.98 -2.42 13.31
C ASN A 176 11.00 -1.42 12.72
N LEU A 177 10.96 -1.17 11.41
CA LEU A 177 11.83 -0.19 10.76
C LEU A 177 11.20 1.20 10.69
N LEU A 178 9.91 1.33 11.00
CA LEU A 178 9.26 2.63 11.03
C LEU A 178 9.66 3.39 12.29
N PRO A 179 10.15 4.64 12.16
CA PRO A 179 10.42 5.46 13.33
C PRO A 179 9.18 5.67 14.20
N GLU A 180 9.33 5.50 15.52
CA GLU A 180 8.24 5.61 16.48
C GLU A 180 7.50 6.95 16.40
N PHE A 181 8.21 8.04 16.07
CA PHE A 181 7.58 9.36 15.93
C PHE A 181 6.52 9.41 14.82
N LEU A 182 6.56 8.53 13.82
CA LEU A 182 5.51 8.45 12.80
C LEU A 182 4.26 7.75 13.30
N LEU A 183 4.39 6.86 14.28
CA LEU A 183 3.32 6.02 14.82
C LEU A 183 2.49 6.72 15.91
N ARG A 184 2.85 7.96 16.26
CA ARG A 184 2.17 8.75 17.29
C ARG A 184 0.80 9.24 16.83
N SER A 185 -0.06 9.56 17.80
CA SER A 185 -1.40 10.09 17.54
C SER A 185 -1.36 11.33 16.66
N GLY A 186 -2.33 11.43 15.73
CA GLY A 186 -2.38 12.47 14.71
C GLY A 186 -1.50 12.23 13.48
N ARG A 187 -0.77 11.10 13.42
CA ARG A 187 0.00 10.66 12.25
C ARG A 187 -0.44 9.26 11.81
N LEU A 188 0.45 8.26 11.83
CA LEU A 188 0.16 6.87 11.45
C LEU A 188 -0.29 6.06 12.68
N GLU A 189 -1.38 6.52 13.32
CA GLU A 189 -1.80 5.99 14.62
C GLU A 189 -2.59 4.68 14.53
N ASN A 190 -3.22 4.39 13.39
CA ASN A 190 -3.94 3.13 13.20
C ASN A 190 -3.02 2.06 12.64
N GLN A 191 -2.80 1.01 13.40
CA GLN A 191 -2.00 -0.13 12.97
C GLN A 191 -2.92 -1.30 12.59
N VAL A 192 -2.84 -1.73 11.33
CA VAL A 192 -3.66 -2.80 10.75
C VAL A 192 -2.74 -3.96 10.41
N TYR A 193 -2.79 -5.01 11.22
CA TYR A 193 -2.05 -6.23 11.00
C TYR A 193 -2.82 -7.16 10.06
N ILE A 194 -2.17 -7.64 9.00
CA ILE A 194 -2.72 -8.60 8.06
C ILE A 194 -2.06 -9.95 8.32
N GLU A 195 -2.83 -10.83 8.95
CA GLU A 195 -2.42 -12.18 9.28
C GLU A 195 -2.35 -13.09 8.05
N PRO A 196 -1.49 -14.13 8.09
CA PRO A 196 -1.61 -15.25 7.16
C PRO A 196 -3.02 -15.85 7.17
N PRO A 197 -3.53 -16.32 6.02
CA PRO A 197 -4.90 -16.82 5.93
C PRO A 197 -5.10 -18.06 6.82
N ASP A 198 -6.20 -18.05 7.59
CA ASP A 198 -6.66 -19.22 8.33
C ASP A 198 -7.14 -20.34 7.38
N GLU A 199 -7.50 -21.49 7.92
CA GLU A 199 -7.94 -22.63 7.10
C GLU A 199 -9.20 -22.33 6.28
N SER A 200 -10.15 -21.57 6.84
CA SER A 200 -11.38 -21.19 6.13
C SER A 200 -11.08 -20.26 4.96
N MET A 201 -10.15 -19.32 5.14
CA MET A 201 -9.68 -18.43 4.09
C MET A 201 -8.91 -19.20 3.02
N ARG A 202 -8.01 -20.10 3.39
CA ARG A 202 -7.28 -20.94 2.42
C ARG A 202 -8.23 -21.81 1.60
N ARG A 203 -9.23 -22.45 2.24
CA ARG A 203 -10.28 -23.21 1.56
C ARG A 203 -11.03 -22.35 0.54
N TRP A 204 -11.46 -21.16 0.95
CA TRP A 204 -12.15 -20.21 0.06
C TRP A 204 -11.29 -19.79 -1.14
N MET A 205 -10.00 -19.53 -0.91
CA MET A 205 -9.06 -19.16 -1.97
C MET A 205 -8.84 -20.33 -2.94
N LEU A 206 -8.58 -21.53 -2.42
CA LEU A 206 -8.35 -22.74 -3.21
C LEU A 206 -9.57 -23.09 -4.09
N SER A 207 -10.78 -23.09 -3.51
CA SER A 207 -12.02 -23.34 -4.24
C SER A 207 -12.15 -22.41 -5.44
N ARG A 208 -11.87 -21.13 -5.25
CA ARG A 208 -12.02 -20.12 -6.31
C ARG A 208 -10.92 -20.18 -7.38
N LEU A 209 -9.71 -20.56 -7.00
CA LEU A 209 -8.57 -20.66 -7.92
C LEU A 209 -8.57 -21.96 -8.72
N LEU A 210 -9.00 -23.07 -8.10
CA LEU A 210 -9.05 -24.39 -8.71
C LEU A 210 -10.39 -24.67 -9.40
N GLY A 211 -11.48 -24.04 -8.95
CA GLY A 211 -12.84 -24.34 -9.41
C GLY A 211 -13.36 -25.69 -8.91
N ASP A 212 -12.76 -26.23 -7.84
CA ASP A 212 -13.04 -27.55 -7.28
C ASP A 212 -13.12 -27.47 -5.75
N ASP A 213 -14.35 -27.56 -5.23
CA ASP A 213 -14.63 -27.43 -3.80
C ASP A 213 -14.16 -28.66 -3.00
N ASP A 214 -14.25 -29.86 -3.58
CA ASP A 214 -13.83 -31.09 -2.91
C ASP A 214 -12.31 -31.10 -2.75
N LEU A 215 -11.59 -30.74 -3.82
CA LEU A 215 -10.15 -30.59 -3.77
C LEU A 215 -9.71 -29.47 -2.81
N ALA A 216 -10.43 -28.35 -2.78
CA ALA A 216 -10.16 -27.28 -1.83
C ALA A 216 -10.34 -27.73 -0.36
N ASN A 217 -11.34 -28.56 -0.09
CA ASN A 217 -11.57 -29.14 1.23
C ASN A 217 -10.43 -30.08 1.66
N GLU A 218 -9.88 -30.85 0.72
CA GLU A 218 -8.72 -31.72 0.96
C GLU A 218 -7.43 -30.93 1.21
N LEU A 219 -7.18 -29.86 0.45
CA LEU A 219 -5.92 -29.11 0.48
C LEU A 219 -5.84 -28.05 1.59
N ALA A 220 -6.96 -27.48 2.03
CA ALA A 220 -6.98 -26.45 3.09
C ALA A 220 -6.28 -26.85 4.42
N PRO A 221 -6.50 -28.07 4.98
CA PRO A 221 -5.79 -28.49 6.18
C PRO A 221 -4.30 -28.78 5.95
N LEU A 222 -3.92 -29.18 4.72
CA LEU A 222 -2.53 -29.50 4.36
C LEU A 222 -1.68 -28.25 4.14
N THR A 223 -2.30 -27.12 3.83
CA THR A 223 -1.62 -25.84 3.52
C THR A 223 -1.43 -24.95 4.75
N LYS A 224 -1.31 -25.53 5.95
CA LYS A 224 -1.11 -24.75 7.18
C LYS A 224 0.16 -23.90 7.09
N GLY A 225 0.03 -22.61 7.38
CA GLY A 225 1.14 -21.65 7.34
C GLY A 225 1.41 -21.04 5.97
N TYR A 226 0.69 -21.47 4.93
CA TYR A 226 0.82 -20.89 3.59
C TYR A 226 0.26 -19.46 3.58
N THR A 227 0.97 -18.56 2.92
CA THR A 227 0.48 -17.20 2.64
C THR A 227 -0.51 -17.22 1.48
N GLY A 228 -1.20 -16.09 1.25
CA GLY A 228 -2.07 -15.97 0.07
C GLY A 228 -1.32 -16.17 -1.25
N ALA A 229 -0.08 -15.70 -1.34
CA ALA A 229 0.79 -15.91 -2.50
C ALA A 229 1.18 -17.39 -2.68
N ASP A 230 1.42 -18.12 -1.59
CA ASP A 230 1.69 -19.56 -1.66
C ASP A 230 0.48 -20.33 -2.18
N ILE A 231 -0.74 -19.96 -1.73
CA ILE A 231 -1.99 -20.56 -2.22
C ILE A 231 -2.19 -20.31 -3.71
N VAL A 232 -1.93 -19.10 -4.20
CA VAL A 232 -1.98 -18.80 -5.63
C VAL A 232 -0.98 -19.66 -6.39
N ARG A 233 0.28 -19.73 -5.92
CA ARG A 233 1.34 -20.50 -6.56
C ARG A 233 0.99 -21.99 -6.67
N ILE A 234 0.58 -22.64 -5.58
CA ILE A 234 0.23 -24.07 -5.65
C ILE A 234 -0.98 -24.32 -6.54
N SER A 235 -1.93 -23.38 -6.58
CA SER A 235 -3.12 -23.51 -7.43
C SER A 235 -2.73 -23.46 -8.91
N GLU A 236 -1.82 -22.56 -9.29
CA GLU A 236 -1.26 -22.50 -10.64
C GLU A 236 -0.43 -23.73 -11.00
N GLU A 237 0.36 -24.27 -10.06
CA GLU A 237 1.14 -25.49 -10.26
C GLU A 237 0.24 -26.72 -10.45
N ILE A 238 -0.86 -26.83 -9.70
CA ILE A 238 -1.87 -27.89 -9.85
C ILE A 238 -2.61 -27.74 -11.19
N ALA A 239 -3.09 -26.53 -11.51
CA ALA A 239 -3.81 -26.27 -12.76
C ALA A 239 -2.95 -26.54 -14.00
N SER A 240 -1.64 -26.30 -13.91
CA SER A 240 -0.68 -26.62 -14.98
C SER A 240 -0.19 -28.08 -14.98
N GLY A 241 -0.64 -28.91 -14.03
CA GLY A 241 -0.25 -30.31 -13.89
C GLY A 241 1.18 -30.54 -13.39
N ARG A 242 1.90 -29.48 -13.01
CA ARG A 242 3.27 -29.53 -12.46
C ARG A 242 3.29 -30.09 -11.04
N LEU A 243 2.22 -29.86 -10.28
CA LEU A 243 2.03 -30.38 -8.94
C LEU A 243 0.83 -31.31 -8.90
N LYS A 244 1.05 -32.55 -8.46
CA LYS A 244 -0.07 -33.44 -8.15
C LYS A 244 -0.62 -33.06 -6.77
N PRO A 245 -1.95 -32.99 -6.58
CA PRO A 245 -2.53 -32.67 -5.26
C PRO A 245 -2.02 -33.54 -4.12
N SER A 246 -1.76 -34.82 -4.40
CA SER A 246 -1.18 -35.78 -3.44
C SER A 246 0.24 -35.45 -2.96
N LYS A 247 0.90 -34.44 -3.54
CA LYS A 247 2.28 -34.02 -3.24
C LYS A 247 2.36 -32.60 -2.65
N VAL A 248 1.24 -32.04 -2.19
CA VAL A 248 1.20 -30.70 -1.56
C VAL A 248 1.83 -30.69 -0.15
N LEU A 249 2.23 -31.86 0.36
CA LEU A 249 3.00 -32.04 1.59
C LEU A 249 4.51 -31.88 1.37
#